data_AF-A0A7Y0ESK4-F1
#
_entry.id   AF-A0A7Y0ESK4-F1
#
_cell.length_a   1.000
_cell.length_b   1.000
_cell.length_c   1.000
_cell.angle_alpha   90.00
_cell.angle_beta   90.00
_cell.angle_gamma   90.00
#
_symmetry.space_group_name_H-M   'P 1'
#
loop_
_entity.id
_entity.type
_entity.pdbx_description
1 polymer ?
#
loop_
_entity_poly.entity_id
_entity_poly.type
_entity_poly.pdbx_seq_one_letter_code
_entity_poly.pdbx_strand_id
1 'polypeptide(L)'
;MANGVHYLEMVEPIKQLKREWRLEEALVLCMQAVETAENDSTAECGIREPAPWYTEQAAIVLRKLKRPDDEEKLLCCYLDHVPKNCMRRTGAVSIAQRLEKLQAKRRTKWS
;
A
#
# COMPACT_ATOMS: atom_id res chain seq x y z
N MET A 1 -19.97 -8.35 20.52
CA MET A 1 -20.26 -8.29 19.07
C MET A 1 -19.05 -7.65 18.43
N ALA A 2 -18.13 -8.46 17.89
CA ALA A 2 -16.95 -7.96 17.20
C ALA A 2 -17.43 -7.32 15.91
N ASN A 3 -17.46 -5.99 15.88
CA ASN A 3 -17.86 -5.23 14.71
C ASN A 3 -16.70 -5.33 13.71
N GLY A 4 -16.64 -6.47 13.01
CA GLY A 4 -15.79 -6.70 11.84
C GLY A 4 -16.23 -5.80 10.71
N VAL A 5 -16.06 -4.50 10.89
CA VAL A 5 -16.09 -3.52 9.81
C VAL A 5 -14.89 -3.85 8.96
N HIS A 6 -15.16 -4.73 7.99
CA HIS A 6 -14.19 -5.36 7.14
C HIS A 6 -13.36 -4.27 6.46
N TYR A 7 -12.03 -4.35 6.52
CA TYR A 7 -11.15 -3.57 5.64
C TYR A 7 -11.60 -3.64 4.16
N LEU A 8 -12.30 -4.70 3.75
CA LEU A 8 -12.96 -4.87 2.44
C LEU A 8 -14.02 -3.78 2.14
N GLU A 9 -14.75 -3.25 3.14
CA GLU A 9 -15.70 -2.15 2.94
C GLU A 9 -14.98 -0.83 2.60
N MET A 10 -13.70 -0.69 2.91
CA MET A 10 -12.89 0.47 2.52
C MET A 10 -12.53 0.47 1.01
N VAL A 11 -12.72 -0.64 0.30
CA VAL A 11 -12.39 -0.74 -1.14
C VAL A 11 -13.27 0.16 -2.00
N GLU A 12 -14.57 0.21 -1.71
CA GLU A 12 -15.54 1.02 -2.44
C GLU A 12 -15.33 2.54 -2.27
N PRO A 13 -15.14 3.09 -1.05
CA PRO A 13 -14.83 4.51 -0.87
C PRO A 13 -13.48 4.88 -1.50
N ILE A 14 -12.45 4.03 -1.45
CA ILE A 14 -11.18 4.29 -2.17
C ILE A 14 -11.43 4.41 -3.69
N LYS A 15 -12.27 3.54 -4.27
CA LYS A 15 -12.62 3.62 -5.70
C LYS A 15 -13.39 4.90 -6.02
N GLN A 16 -14.32 5.33 -5.16
CA GLN A 16 -15.07 6.57 -5.35
C GLN A 16 -14.18 7.81 -5.25
N LEU A 17 -13.36 7.93 -4.20
CA LEU A 17 -12.44 9.05 -4.01
C LEU A 17 -11.46 9.19 -5.19
N LYS A 18 -11.01 8.07 -5.77
CA LYS A 18 -10.17 8.08 -6.99
C LYS A 18 -10.92 8.55 -8.23
N ARG A 19 -12.24 8.34 -8.34
CA ARG A 19 -13.08 8.89 -9.42
C ARG A 19 -13.33 10.37 -9.23
N GLU A 20 -13.52 10.80 -7.98
CA GLU A 20 -13.73 12.21 -7.59
C GLU A 20 -12.45 13.04 -7.59
N TRP A 21 -11.30 12.48 -7.98
CA TRP A 21 -9.99 13.12 -7.92
C TRP A 21 -9.56 13.59 -6.51
N ARG A 22 -10.23 13.12 -5.45
CA ARG A 22 -9.87 13.34 -4.04
C ARG A 22 -8.74 12.40 -3.62
N LEU A 23 -7.59 12.59 -4.27
CA LEU A 23 -6.42 11.73 -4.15
C LEU A 23 -5.80 11.76 -2.75
N GLU A 24 -5.79 12.92 -2.09
CA GLU A 24 -5.24 13.04 -0.73
C GLU A 24 -6.05 12.23 0.28
N GLU A 25 -7.37 12.27 0.19
CA GLU A 25 -8.23 11.48 1.08
C GLU A 25 -8.22 9.99 0.73
N ALA A 26 -8.10 9.65 -0.55
CA ALA A 26 -7.86 8.27 -0.96
C ALA A 26 -6.57 7.71 -0.35
N LEU A 27 -5.52 8.54 -0.23
CA LEU A 27 -4.26 8.16 0.41
C LEU A 27 -4.45 7.89 1.91
N VAL A 28 -5.09 8.82 2.62
CA VAL A 28 -5.39 8.66 4.06
C VAL A 28 -6.17 7.37 4.30
N LEU A 29 -7.20 7.11 3.50
CA LEU A 29 -8.03 5.93 3.66
C LEU A 29 -7.28 4.62 3.34
N CYS A 30 -6.36 4.64 2.37
CA CYS A 30 -5.47 3.51 2.12
C CYS A 30 -4.52 3.26 3.31
N MET A 31 -3.96 4.31 3.91
CA MET A 31 -3.06 4.16 5.06
C MET A 31 -3.80 3.64 6.30
N GLN A 32 -5.01 4.14 6.56
CA GLN A 32 -5.86 3.63 7.64
C GLN A 32 -6.25 2.15 7.43
N ALA A 33 -6.51 1.75 6.19
CA ALA A 33 -6.79 0.34 5.87
C ALA A 33 -5.58 -0.56 6.09
N VAL A 34 -4.37 -0.09 5.77
CA VAL A 34 -3.12 -0.81 6.06
C VAL A 34 -2.93 -0.95 7.57
N GLU A 35 -3.03 0.12 8.34
CA GLU A 35 -2.90 0.09 9.80
C GLU A 35 -3.95 -0.83 10.45
N THR A 36 -5.20 -0.76 9.98
CA THR A 36 -6.27 -1.64 10.46
C THR A 36 -5.98 -3.10 10.12
N ALA A 37 -5.51 -3.38 8.91
CA ALA A 37 -5.14 -4.73 8.48
C ALA A 37 -3.93 -5.26 9.28
N GLU A 38 -2.95 -4.43 9.63
CA GLU A 38 -1.82 -4.79 10.48
C GLU A 38 -2.27 -5.10 11.92
N ASN A 39 -3.14 -4.26 12.49
CA ASN A 39 -3.66 -4.46 13.84
C ASN A 39 -4.54 -5.71 13.95
N ASP A 40 -5.38 -5.98 12.94
CA ASP A 40 -6.23 -7.18 12.84
C ASP A 40 -5.40 -8.45 12.58
N SER A 41 -4.34 -8.36 11.78
CA SER A 41 -3.39 -9.46 11.55
C SER A 41 -2.65 -9.91 12.82
N THR A 42 -2.60 -9.05 13.84
CA THR A 42 -2.04 -9.38 15.15
C THR A 42 -3.02 -10.19 16.01
N ALA A 43 -4.33 -10.13 15.72
CA ALA A 43 -5.39 -10.67 16.58
C ALA A 43 -5.81 -12.12 16.27
N GLU A 44 -5.69 -12.60 15.02
CA GLU A 44 -6.32 -13.89 14.64
C GLU A 44 -5.43 -15.00 14.08
N CYS A 45 -4.27 -14.74 13.47
CA CYS A 45 -3.29 -15.79 13.15
C CYS A 45 -2.01 -15.14 12.62
N GLY A 46 -0.90 -15.22 13.37
CA GLY A 46 0.35 -14.45 13.19
C GLY A 46 1.18 -14.67 11.92
N ILE A 47 0.56 -14.88 10.74
CA ILE A 47 1.25 -14.95 9.44
C ILE A 47 0.34 -14.36 8.34
N ARG A 48 -0.25 -13.18 8.57
CA ARG A 48 -1.01 -12.48 7.54
C ARG A 48 -0.24 -11.25 7.11
N GLU A 49 0.23 -11.27 5.86
CA GLU A 49 0.88 -10.11 5.25
C GLU A 49 -0.02 -8.88 5.32
N PRO A 50 0.56 -7.68 5.51
CA PRO A 50 -0.16 -6.44 5.28
C PRO A 50 -0.78 -6.49 3.88
N ALA A 51 -2.06 -6.12 3.77
CA ALA A 51 -2.83 -6.35 2.56
C ALA A 51 -2.21 -5.61 1.35
N PRO A 52 -1.57 -6.33 0.40
CA PRO A 52 -0.74 -5.71 -0.64
C PRO A 52 -1.53 -4.75 -1.53
N TRP A 53 -2.83 -5.01 -1.68
CA TRP A 53 -3.74 -4.22 -2.49
C TRP A 53 -3.80 -2.74 -2.06
N TYR A 54 -3.84 -2.44 -0.75
CA TYR A 54 -3.94 -1.06 -0.26
C TYR A 54 -2.62 -0.30 -0.45
N THR A 55 -1.49 -0.96 -0.23
CA THR A 55 -0.15 -0.41 -0.54
C THR A 55 -0.02 -0.10 -2.02
N GLU A 56 -0.48 -1.00 -2.89
CA GLU A 56 -0.50 -0.76 -4.34
C GLU A 56 -1.39 0.42 -4.73
N GLN A 57 -2.59 0.54 -4.11
CA GLN A 57 -3.47 1.68 -4.35
C GLN A 57 -2.85 3.00 -3.88
N ALA A 58 -2.26 3.03 -2.68
CA ALA A 58 -1.56 4.19 -2.15
C ALA A 58 -0.41 4.62 -3.06
N ALA A 59 0.40 3.68 -3.55
CA ALA A 59 1.46 3.97 -4.51
C ALA A 59 0.91 4.57 -5.83
N ILE A 60 -0.23 4.06 -6.34
CA ILE A 60 -0.89 4.63 -7.53
C ILE A 60 -1.36 6.07 -7.26
N VAL A 61 -1.91 6.32 -6.09
CA VAL A 61 -2.38 7.65 -5.67
C VAL A 61 -1.21 8.62 -5.53
N LEU A 62 -0.11 8.23 -4.89
CA LEU A 62 1.12 9.02 -4.76
C LEU A 62 1.74 9.37 -6.11
N ARG A 63 1.75 8.41 -7.04
CA ARG A 63 2.18 8.65 -8.42
C ARG A 63 1.30 9.69 -9.13
N LYS A 64 -0.01 9.68 -8.90
CA LYS A 64 -0.94 10.68 -9.45
C LYS A 64 -0.75 12.07 -8.81
N LEU A 65 -0.46 12.10 -7.51
CA LEU A 65 -0.08 13.31 -6.78
C LEU A 65 1.31 13.84 -7.15
N LYS A 66 2.06 13.14 -8.00
CA LYS A 66 3.45 13.46 -8.38
C LYS A 66 4.37 13.58 -7.16
N ARG A 67 4.15 12.73 -6.15
CA ARG A 67 4.94 12.62 -4.93
C ARG A 67 5.77 11.32 -4.93
N PRO A 68 6.82 11.23 -5.77
CA PRO A 68 7.61 10.00 -5.90
C PRO A 68 8.42 9.68 -4.64
N ASP A 69 8.80 10.69 -3.84
CA ASP A 69 9.53 10.48 -2.59
C ASP A 69 8.66 9.80 -1.52
N ASP A 70 7.38 10.19 -1.42
CA ASP A 70 6.42 9.52 -0.55
C ASP A 70 6.09 8.11 -1.06
N GLU A 71 6.00 7.92 -2.39
CA GLU A 71 5.81 6.59 -3.00
C GLU A 71 6.97 5.66 -2.61
N GLU A 72 8.21 6.11 -2.74
CA GLU A 72 9.40 5.34 -2.38
C GLU A 72 9.42 4.98 -0.89
N LYS A 73 9.14 5.94 -0.01
CA LYS A 73 9.08 5.71 1.44
C LYS A 73 8.05 4.65 1.81
N LEU A 74 6.85 4.72 1.22
CA LEU A 74 5.78 3.76 1.46
C LEU A 74 6.19 2.35 1.01
N LEU A 75 6.71 2.21 -0.21
CA LEU A 75 7.11 0.91 -0.77
C LEU A 75 8.26 0.30 0.04
N CYS A 76 9.23 1.11 0.47
CA CYS A 76 10.35 0.67 1.30
C CYS A 76 9.87 0.22 2.69
N CYS A 77 9.02 1.01 3.34
CA CYS A 77 8.43 0.69 4.63
C CYS A 77 7.65 -0.63 4.57
N TYR A 78 6.78 -0.81 3.58
CA TYR A 78 6.04 -2.05 3.39
C TYR A 78 6.96 -3.29 3.29
N LEU A 79 8.05 -3.20 2.51
CA LEU A 79 8.99 -4.32 2.35
C LEU A 79 9.75 -4.64 3.64
N ASP A 80 10.01 -3.66 4.50
CA ASP A 80 10.61 -3.85 5.82
C ASP A 80 9.66 -4.60 6.77
N HIS A 81 8.36 -4.26 6.72
CA HIS A 81 7.33 -4.90 7.53
C HIS A 81 6.91 -6.30 7.03
N VAL A 82 7.18 -6.65 5.77
CA VAL A 82 6.86 -7.99 5.25
C VAL A 82 7.83 -9.03 5.80
N PRO A 83 7.36 -10.08 6.50
CA PRO A 83 8.24 -11.09 7.03
C PRO A 83 8.88 -11.92 5.89
N LYS A 84 10.13 -12.35 6.08
CA LYS A 84 10.95 -13.01 5.04
C LYS A 84 10.31 -14.26 4.43
N ASN A 85 9.50 -14.98 5.20
CA ASN A 85 8.73 -16.14 4.74
C ASN A 85 7.63 -15.76 3.72
N CYS A 86 7.13 -14.53 3.80
CA CYS A 86 6.10 -13.96 2.94
C CYS A 86 6.66 -13.12 1.80
N MET A 87 7.96 -12.82 1.80
CA MET A 87 8.62 -12.02 0.75
C MET A 87 8.54 -12.66 -0.64
N ARG A 88 8.32 -13.99 -0.72
CA ARG A 88 8.08 -14.71 -1.99
C ARG A 88 6.63 -14.63 -2.50
N ARG A 89 5.70 -14.00 -1.76
CA ARG A 89 4.32 -13.85 -2.20
C ARG A 89 4.20 -12.79 -3.29
N THR A 90 3.22 -12.98 -4.17
CA THR A 90 2.96 -12.15 -5.36
C THR A 90 2.83 -10.65 -5.04
N GLY A 91 2.28 -10.30 -3.86
CA GLY A 91 2.13 -8.92 -3.41
C GLY A 91 3.48 -8.23 -3.16
N ALA A 92 4.32 -8.82 -2.30
CA ALA A 92 5.65 -8.30 -1.97
C ALA A 92 6.57 -8.20 -3.20
N VAL A 93 6.52 -9.20 -4.09
CA VAL A 93 7.28 -9.19 -5.35
C VAL A 93 6.85 -8.02 -6.25
N SER A 94 5.55 -7.78 -6.39
CA SER A 94 5.02 -6.69 -7.22
C SER A 94 5.41 -5.31 -6.68
N ILE A 95 5.41 -5.15 -5.35
CA ILE A 95 5.84 -3.93 -4.66
C ILE A 95 7.34 -3.69 -4.85
N ALA A 96 8.18 -4.71 -4.69
CA ALA A 96 9.62 -4.62 -4.92
C ALA A 96 9.96 -4.23 -6.37
N GLN A 97 9.29 -4.84 -7.35
CA GLN A 97 9.47 -4.49 -8.77
C GLN A 97 9.06 -3.05 -9.07
N ARG A 98 8.04 -2.51 -8.40
CA ARG A 98 7.64 -1.11 -8.54
C ARG A 98 8.70 -0.16 -7.97
N LEU A 99 9.23 -0.46 -6.79
CA LEU A 99 10.29 0.33 -6.17
C LEU A 99 11.52 0.40 -7.07
N GLU A 100 11.96 -0.74 -7.60
CA GLU A 100 13.11 -0.79 -8.52
C GLU A 100 12.87 0.05 -9.78
N LYS A 101 11.68 -0.03 -10.40
CA LYS A 101 11.32 0.79 -11.56
C LYS A 101 11.30 2.29 -11.22
N LEU A 102 10.79 2.66 -10.05
CA LEU A 102 10.77 4.04 -9.58
C LEU A 102 12.19 4.59 -9.45
N GLN A 103 13.08 3.83 -8.79
CA GLN A 103 14.49 4.17 -8.61
C GLN A 103 15.26 4.24 -9.93
N ALA A 104 15.08 3.25 -10.81
CA ALA A 104 15.69 3.24 -12.14
C ALA A 104 15.27 4.48 -12.94
N LYS A 105 13.98 4.84 -12.91
CA LYS A 105 13.46 6.03 -13.58
C LYS A 105 14.06 7.32 -13.01
N ARG A 106 14.22 7.42 -11.69
CA ARG A 106 14.88 8.56 -11.03
C ARG A 106 16.34 8.68 -11.47
N ARG A 107 17.06 7.56 -11.56
CA ARG A 107 18.47 7.51 -11.99
C ARG A 107 18.63 7.99 -13.44
N THR A 108 17.74 7.57 -14.34
CA THR A 108 17.79 7.98 -15.76
C THR A 108 17.39 9.44 -16.02
N LYS A 109 16.62 10.07 -15.11
CA LYS A 109 16.13 11.44 -15.32
C LYS A 109 17.19 12.51 -15.02
N TRP A 110 18.31 12.12 -14.43
CA TRP A 110 19.43 13.00 -14.08
C TRP A 110 20.77 12.54 -14.71
N SER A 111 20.73 11.70 -15.75
CA SER A 111 21.89 11.40 -16.62
C SER A 111 21.83 12.19 -17.92
#